data_AF-A0A355H6F5-F1
#
_entry.id   AF-A0A355H6F5-F1
#
_cell.length_a   1.000
_cell.length_b   1.000
_cell.length_c   1.000
_cell.angle_alpha   90.00
_cell.angle_beta   90.00
_cell.angle_gamma   90.00
#
_symmetry.space_group_name_H-M   'P 1'
#
loop_
_entity.id
_entity.type
_entity.pdbx_description
1 polymer ?
#
loop_
_entity_poly.entity_id
_entity_poly.type
_entity_poly.pdbx_seq_one_letter_code
_entity_poly.pdbx_strand_id
1 'polypeptide(L)'
;MSIQQIHYKNKSEIKLNSIFSFTRMAGIFFFILTAASSAVAQEYATDRLFMKEFSKTKCRSLAEYKINSLKIIRTMTLEQEALLNQNVWSKLRSNLPLSPGEKKHLRQLKKKGVSSTKLSSKNIWDRKAAQFREIRLKCK
;
A
#
# COMPACT_ATOMS: atom_id res chain seq x y z
N MET A 1 46.57 13.56 70.07
CA MET A 1 46.38 12.66 68.90
C MET A 1 47.73 12.37 68.30
N SER A 2 48.14 11.10 68.18
CA SER A 2 49.48 10.78 67.67
C SER A 2 49.54 10.97 66.14
N ILE A 3 50.72 11.33 65.63
CA ILE A 3 50.97 11.58 64.19
C ILE A 3 50.54 10.37 63.33
N GLN A 4 50.67 9.16 63.86
CA GLN A 4 50.22 7.92 63.21
C GLN A 4 48.71 7.85 62.99
N GLN A 5 47.90 8.32 63.94
CA GLN A 5 46.44 8.32 63.81
C GLN A 5 45.96 9.31 62.74
N ILE A 6 46.62 10.46 62.63
CA ILE A 6 46.33 11.47 61.60
C ILE A 6 46.67 10.92 60.21
N HIS A 7 47.82 10.27 60.06
CA HIS A 7 48.22 9.63 58.79
C HIS A 7 47.27 8.52 58.33
N TYR A 8 46.79 7.70 59.27
CA TYR A 8 45.88 6.59 58.95
C TYR A 8 44.50 7.12 58.52
N LYS A 9 43.99 8.15 59.20
CA LYS A 9 42.72 8.82 58.86
C LYS A 9 42.79 9.46 57.47
N ASN A 10 43.85 10.23 57.19
CA ASN A 10 44.04 10.86 55.87
C ASN A 10 44.15 9.83 54.74
N LYS A 11 44.88 8.72 54.96
CA LYS A 11 45.01 7.63 53.97
C LYS A 11 43.67 6.92 53.70
N SER A 12 42.83 6.78 54.73
CA SER A 12 41.48 6.19 54.60
C SER A 12 40.49 7.12 53.89
N GLU A 13 40.51 8.42 54.17
CA GLU A 13 39.68 9.43 53.49
C GLU A 13 40.07 9.58 52.00
N ILE A 14 41.37 9.56 51.69
CA ILE A 14 41.86 9.57 50.30
C ILE A 14 41.39 8.32 49.53
N LYS A 15 41.45 7.13 50.15
CA LYS A 15 40.93 5.89 49.55
C LYS A 15 39.43 5.95 49.31
N LEU A 16 38.64 6.44 50.28
CA LEU A 16 37.19 6.56 50.15
C LEU A 16 36.79 7.56 49.06
N ASN A 17 37.43 8.73 48.99
CA ASN A 17 37.19 9.71 47.92
C ASN A 17 37.58 9.18 46.55
N SER A 18 38.66 8.41 46.45
CA SER A 18 39.09 7.76 45.20
C SER A 18 38.07 6.70 44.74
N ILE A 19 37.57 5.86 45.65
CA ILE A 19 36.52 4.87 45.34
C ILE A 19 35.23 5.58 44.91
N PHE A 20 34.81 6.63 45.64
CA PHE A 20 33.59 7.38 45.33
C PHE A 20 33.67 8.08 43.96
N SER A 21 34.83 8.64 43.62
CA SER A 21 35.10 9.25 42.32
C SER A 21 35.06 8.20 41.19
N PHE A 22 35.67 7.03 41.41
CA PHE A 22 35.65 5.93 40.44
C PHE A 22 34.23 5.39 40.22
N THR A 23 33.45 5.18 41.28
CA THR A 23 32.05 4.73 41.17
C THR A 23 31.18 5.75 40.45
N ARG A 24 31.41 7.05 40.65
CA ARG A 24 30.69 8.12 39.96
C ARG A 24 31.01 8.13 38.47
N MET A 25 32.28 8.01 38.10
CA MET A 25 32.71 7.95 36.70
C MET A 25 32.23 6.68 36.01
N ALA A 26 32.26 5.53 36.70
CA ALA A 26 31.71 4.28 36.19
C ALA A 26 30.19 4.40 35.95
N GLY A 27 29.45 5.00 36.88
CA GLY A 27 28.01 5.22 36.72
C GLY A 27 27.67 6.09 35.51
N ILE A 28 28.41 7.17 35.28
CA ILE A 28 28.25 8.03 34.09
C ILE A 28 28.56 7.24 32.82
N PHE A 29 29.63 6.44 32.82
CA PHE A 29 30.00 5.62 31.67
C PHE A 29 28.93 4.58 31.33
N PHE A 30 28.41 3.87 32.33
CA PHE A 30 27.30 2.94 32.14
C PHE A 30 26.05 3.63 31.62
N PHE A 31 25.73 4.82 32.13
CA PHE A 31 24.57 5.60 31.66
C PHE A 31 24.69 5.96 30.17
N ILE A 32 25.86 6.43 29.74
CA ILE A 32 26.15 6.74 28.33
C ILE A 32 26.06 5.49 27.47
N LEU A 33 26.60 4.36 27.94
CA LEU A 33 26.56 3.09 27.21
C LEU A 33 25.12 2.56 27.03
N THR A 34 24.28 2.67 28.06
CA THR A 34 22.86 2.32 27.98
C THR A 34 22.06 3.29 27.10
N ALA A 35 22.37 4.59 27.14
CA ALA A 35 21.72 5.58 26.29
C ALA A 35 22.04 5.35 24.81
N ALA A 36 23.32 5.11 24.48
CA ALA A 36 23.76 4.83 23.11
C ALA A 36 23.14 3.55 22.55
N SER A 37 23.10 2.46 23.33
CA SER A 37 22.46 1.21 22.91
C SER A 37 20.94 1.33 22.76
N SER A 38 20.28 2.15 23.59
CA SER A 38 18.84 2.42 23.47
C SER A 38 18.48 3.22 22.21
N ALA A 39 19.31 4.18 21.82
CA ALA A 39 19.10 4.99 20.61
C ALA A 39 19.15 4.12 19.34
N VAL A 40 20.14 3.24 19.24
CA VAL A 40 20.26 2.28 18.12
C VAL A 40 19.06 1.31 18.09
N ALA A 41 18.62 0.83 19.26
CA ALA A 41 17.44 -0.03 19.35
C ALA A 41 16.14 0.71 18.93
N GLN A 42 16.03 2.00 19.27
CA GLN A 42 14.90 2.83 18.87
C GLN A 42 14.92 3.14 17.37
N GLU A 43 16.07 3.48 16.79
CA GLU A 43 16.22 3.67 15.34
C GLU A 43 15.81 2.41 14.57
N TYR A 44 16.29 1.23 15.00
CA TYR A 44 15.91 -0.05 14.38
C TYR A 44 14.42 -0.35 14.51
N ALA A 45 13.81 -0.09 15.68
CA ALA A 45 12.38 -0.26 15.89
C ALA A 45 11.56 0.67 14.99
N THR A 46 12.02 1.92 14.83
CA THR A 46 11.37 2.94 14.00
C THR A 46 11.47 2.60 12.52
N ASP A 47 12.65 2.18 12.06
CA ASP A 47 12.87 1.77 10.66
C ASP A 47 12.04 0.53 10.31
N ARG A 48 11.95 -0.45 11.21
CA ARG A 48 11.08 -1.62 11.03
C ARG A 48 9.60 -1.24 10.91
N LEU A 49 9.13 -0.29 11.72
CA LEU A 49 7.75 0.23 11.63
C LEU A 49 7.54 0.99 10.32
N PHE A 50 8.49 1.84 9.94
CA PHE A 50 8.47 2.59 8.69
C PHE A 50 8.43 1.64 7.48
N MET A 51 9.32 0.65 7.41
CA MET A 51 9.37 -0.33 6.32
C MET A 51 8.08 -1.16 6.24
N LYS A 52 7.44 -1.46 7.37
CA LYS A 52 6.14 -2.14 7.40
C LYS A 52 5.02 -1.26 6.81
N GLU A 53 4.96 0.02 7.14
CA GLU A 53 3.95 0.93 6.59
C GLU A 53 4.25 1.33 5.13
N PHE A 54 5.52 1.49 4.78
CA PHE A 54 5.96 1.76 3.42
C PHE A 54 5.62 0.60 2.47
N SER A 55 5.90 -0.64 2.88
CA SER A 55 5.56 -1.83 2.07
C SER A 55 4.04 -1.99 1.87
N LYS A 56 3.22 -1.76 2.90
CA LYS A 56 1.75 -1.70 2.76
C LYS A 56 1.31 -0.64 1.77
N THR A 57 1.88 0.56 1.87
CA THR A 57 1.55 1.69 0.98
C THR A 57 1.93 1.39 -0.46
N LYS A 58 3.11 0.80 -0.68
CA LYS A 58 3.57 0.35 -2.00
C LYS A 58 2.65 -0.73 -2.59
N CYS A 59 2.16 -1.66 -1.78
CA CYS A 59 1.19 -2.65 -2.26
C CYS A 59 -0.13 -1.97 -2.69
N ARG A 60 -0.65 -1.04 -1.87
CA ARG A 60 -1.89 -0.31 -2.18
C ARG A 60 -1.78 0.51 -3.46
N SER A 61 -0.65 1.18 -3.70
CA SER A 61 -0.46 1.96 -4.92
C SER A 61 -0.44 1.08 -6.17
N LEU A 62 0.25 -0.06 -6.12
CA LEU A 62 0.25 -1.05 -7.21
C LEU A 62 -1.14 -1.66 -7.45
N ALA A 63 -1.88 -1.94 -6.37
CA ALA A 63 -3.26 -2.42 -6.43
C ALA A 63 -4.18 -1.41 -7.13
N GLU A 64 -4.11 -0.12 -6.77
CA GLU A 64 -4.90 0.93 -7.42
C GLU A 64 -4.51 1.15 -8.89
N TYR A 65 -3.21 1.07 -9.21
CA TYR A 65 -2.75 1.10 -10.61
C TYR A 65 -3.39 -0.03 -11.43
N LYS A 66 -3.40 -1.25 -10.89
CA LYS A 66 -4.03 -2.42 -11.53
C LYS A 66 -5.56 -2.29 -11.64
N ILE A 67 -6.22 -1.71 -10.64
CA ILE A 67 -7.66 -1.43 -10.69
C ILE A 67 -7.97 -0.41 -11.80
N ASN A 68 -7.16 0.64 -11.91
CA ASN A 68 -7.37 1.68 -12.92
C ASN A 68 -7.17 1.16 -14.34
N SER A 69 -6.19 0.30 -14.58
CA SER A 69 -6.04 -0.34 -15.91
C SER A 69 -7.24 -1.23 -16.27
N LEU A 70 -7.83 -1.94 -15.29
CA LEU A 70 -9.04 -2.74 -15.49
C LEU A 70 -10.32 -1.91 -15.72
N LYS A 71 -10.37 -0.66 -15.25
CA LYS A 71 -11.48 0.26 -15.55
C LYS A 71 -11.48 0.72 -17.01
N ILE A 72 -10.31 0.86 -17.63
CA ILE A 72 -10.16 1.33 -19.02
C ILE A 72 -10.72 0.30 -20.01
N ILE A 73 -10.60 -1.00 -19.72
CA ILE A 73 -11.12 -2.06 -20.58
C ILE A 73 -12.66 -2.03 -20.54
N ARG A 74 -13.26 -1.46 -21.60
CA ARG A 74 -14.70 -1.39 -21.80
C ARG A 74 -15.18 -2.59 -22.62
N THR A 75 -16.03 -3.40 -22.01
CA THR A 75 -16.81 -4.42 -22.72
C THR A 75 -18.12 -3.80 -23.18
N MET A 76 -18.56 -4.11 -24.40
CA MET A 76 -19.88 -3.69 -24.90
C MET A 76 -20.96 -4.26 -23.97
N THR A 77 -21.88 -3.42 -23.50
CA THR A 77 -22.99 -3.85 -22.64
C THR A 77 -24.22 -4.22 -23.49
N LEU A 78 -25.15 -4.99 -22.90
CA LEU A 78 -26.44 -5.29 -23.53
C LEU A 78 -27.19 -4.04 -23.97
N GLU A 79 -27.21 -3.01 -23.12
CA GLU A 79 -27.87 -1.73 -23.39
C GLU A 79 -27.25 -1.00 -24.58
N GLN A 80 -25.91 -0.99 -24.65
CA GLN A 80 -25.18 -0.40 -25.77
C GLN A 80 -25.40 -1.16 -27.07
N GLU A 81 -25.43 -2.49 -27.01
CA GLU A 81 -25.71 -3.35 -28.17
C GLU A 81 -27.14 -3.15 -28.67
N ALA A 82 -28.13 -3.10 -27.77
CA ALA A 82 -29.52 -2.85 -28.12
C ALA A 82 -29.70 -1.47 -28.79
N LEU A 83 -29.06 -0.43 -28.25
CA LEU A 83 -29.10 0.91 -28.82
C LEU A 83 -28.42 0.96 -30.20
N LEU A 84 -27.28 0.28 -30.36
CA LEU A 84 -26.60 0.18 -31.65
C LEU A 84 -27.47 -0.55 -32.68
N ASN A 85 -28.13 -1.65 -32.27
CA ASN A 85 -29.06 -2.37 -33.12
C ASN A 85 -30.23 -1.49 -33.56
N GLN A 86 -30.86 -0.77 -32.62
CA GLN A 86 -31.95 0.16 -32.92
C GLN A 86 -31.52 1.25 -33.91
N ASN A 87 -30.34 1.84 -33.72
CA ASN A 87 -29.81 2.86 -34.62
C ASN A 87 -29.57 2.31 -36.03
N VAL A 88 -28.97 1.12 -36.16
CA VAL A 88 -28.76 0.47 -37.45
C VAL A 88 -30.10 0.19 -38.13
N TRP A 89 -31.08 -0.35 -37.40
CA TRP A 89 -32.42 -0.61 -37.91
C TRP A 89 -33.13 0.66 -38.38
N SER A 90 -33.07 1.73 -37.59
CA SER A 90 -33.67 3.03 -37.93
C SER A 90 -33.06 3.62 -39.21
N LYS A 91 -31.73 3.62 -39.32
CA LYS A 91 -31.03 4.12 -40.52
C LYS A 91 -31.35 3.29 -41.75
N LEU A 92 -31.39 1.96 -41.63
CA LEU A 92 -31.78 1.08 -42.74
C LEU A 92 -33.21 1.36 -43.21
N ARG A 93 -34.15 1.57 -42.29
CA ARG A 93 -35.56 1.87 -42.61
C ARG A 93 -35.69 3.22 -43.33
N SER A 94 -34.91 4.21 -42.93
CA SER A 94 -34.91 5.55 -43.52
C SER A 94 -33.96 5.71 -44.72
N ASN A 95 -33.38 4.62 -45.24
CA ASN A 95 -32.39 4.62 -46.32
C ASN A 95 -31.17 5.55 -46.09
N LEU A 96 -30.77 5.72 -44.83
CA LEU A 96 -29.61 6.51 -44.43
C LEU A 96 -28.31 5.70 -44.52
N PRO A 97 -27.18 6.35 -44.87
CA PRO A 97 -25.89 5.67 -44.94
C PRO A 97 -25.42 5.22 -43.56
N LEU A 98 -24.92 3.98 -43.48
CA LEU A 98 -24.28 3.43 -42.30
C LEU A 98 -22.79 3.79 -42.25
N SER A 99 -22.29 4.11 -41.06
CA SER A 99 -20.86 4.29 -40.81
C SER A 99 -20.09 2.97 -41.00
N PRO A 100 -18.75 3.01 -41.20
CA PRO A 100 -17.95 1.79 -41.32
C PRO A 100 -18.10 0.82 -40.13
N GLY A 101 -18.22 1.37 -38.91
CA GLY A 101 -18.45 0.59 -37.69
C GLY A 101 -19.81 -0.09 -37.68
N GLU A 102 -20.87 0.64 -38.03
CA GLU A 102 -22.24 0.09 -38.15
C GLU A 102 -22.33 -0.97 -39.25
N LYS A 103 -21.67 -0.76 -40.40
CA LYS A 103 -21.59 -1.76 -41.48
C LYS A 103 -20.92 -3.04 -41.00
N LYS A 104 -19.83 -2.94 -40.24
CA LYS A 104 -19.13 -4.09 -39.66
C LYS A 104 -20.03 -4.82 -38.66
N HIS A 105 -20.72 -4.09 -37.79
CA HIS A 105 -21.68 -4.63 -36.83
C HIS A 105 -22.82 -5.38 -37.53
N LEU A 106 -23.43 -4.76 -38.56
CA LEU A 106 -24.48 -5.39 -39.36
C LEU A 106 -24.00 -6.68 -40.04
N ARG A 107 -22.77 -6.70 -40.58
CA ARG A 107 -22.17 -7.92 -41.15
C ARG A 107 -21.99 -9.00 -40.10
N GLN A 108 -21.64 -8.65 -38.86
CA GLN A 108 -21.51 -9.59 -37.76
C GLN A 108 -22.87 -10.16 -37.35
N LEU A 109 -23.89 -9.30 -37.21
CA LEU A 109 -25.27 -9.71 -36.93
C LEU A 109 -25.81 -10.67 -38.00
N LYS A 110 -25.55 -10.39 -39.28
CA LYS A 110 -25.97 -11.28 -40.38
C LYS A 110 -25.28 -12.65 -40.35
N LYS A 111 -24.02 -12.71 -39.88
CA LYS A 111 -23.25 -13.97 -39.82
C LYS A 111 -23.55 -14.80 -38.58
N LYS A 112 -23.70 -14.16 -37.42
CA LYS A 112 -23.76 -14.83 -36.11
C LYS A 112 -25.14 -14.75 -35.44
N GLY A 113 -26.09 -14.03 -36.03
CA GLY A 113 -27.33 -13.64 -35.37
C GLY A 113 -27.11 -12.53 -34.34
N VAL A 114 -28.17 -12.19 -33.62
CA VAL A 114 -28.08 -11.27 -32.47
C VAL A 114 -27.22 -11.94 -31.40
N SER A 115 -26.07 -11.33 -31.08
CA SER A 115 -25.19 -11.85 -30.03
C SER A 115 -25.92 -11.73 -28.70
N SER A 116 -26.12 -12.86 -28.02
CA SER A 116 -26.74 -12.89 -26.70
C SER A 116 -25.74 -12.52 -25.61
N THR A 117 -24.95 -11.45 -25.75
CA THR A 117 -23.84 -11.16 -24.83
C THR A 117 -24.38 -10.81 -23.44
N LYS A 118 -24.47 -11.79 -22.53
CA LYS A 118 -25.45 -11.88 -21.42
C LYS A 118 -25.34 -10.89 -20.24
N LEU A 119 -24.43 -9.91 -20.26
CA LEU A 119 -24.18 -9.12 -19.05
C LEU A 119 -24.65 -7.67 -19.21
N SER A 120 -25.64 -7.31 -18.39
CA SER A 120 -26.01 -5.91 -18.14
C SER A 120 -24.81 -5.14 -17.59
N SER A 121 -24.81 -3.83 -17.83
CA SER A 121 -23.86 -2.88 -17.25
C SER A 121 -23.72 -3.08 -15.73
N LYS A 122 -24.84 -3.29 -15.03
CA LYS A 122 -24.88 -3.58 -13.59
C LYS A 122 -24.06 -4.82 -13.22
N ASN A 123 -24.32 -5.96 -13.87
CA ASN A 123 -23.62 -7.21 -13.58
C ASN A 123 -22.12 -7.13 -13.87
N ILE A 124 -21.72 -6.37 -14.91
CA ILE A 124 -20.31 -6.11 -15.21
C ILE A 124 -19.65 -5.33 -14.08
N TRP A 125 -20.33 -4.27 -13.60
CA TRP A 125 -19.83 -3.46 -12.49
C TRP A 125 -19.75 -4.25 -11.18
N ASP A 126 -20.74 -5.06 -10.86
CA ASP A 126 -20.75 -5.90 -9.66
C ASP A 126 -19.56 -6.88 -9.68
N ARG A 127 -19.32 -7.53 -10.83
CA ARG A 127 -18.17 -8.42 -11.01
C ARG A 127 -16.84 -7.69 -10.88
N LYS A 128 -16.71 -6.51 -11.49
CA LYS A 128 -15.50 -5.67 -11.38
C LYS A 128 -15.29 -5.21 -9.93
N ALA A 129 -16.35 -4.83 -9.22
CA ALA A 129 -16.27 -4.43 -7.81
C ALA A 129 -15.77 -5.57 -6.91
N ALA A 130 -16.27 -6.79 -7.12
CA ALA A 130 -15.75 -7.97 -6.43
C ALA A 130 -14.26 -8.21 -6.72
N GLN A 131 -13.86 -8.11 -7.98
CA GLN A 131 -12.46 -8.25 -8.39
C GLN A 131 -11.56 -7.17 -7.75
N PHE A 132 -12.02 -5.92 -7.71
CA PHE A 132 -11.28 -4.82 -7.07
C PHE A 132 -11.15 -5.02 -5.57
N ARG A 133 -12.19 -5.53 -4.92
CA ARG A 133 -12.15 -5.90 -3.50
C ARG A 133 -11.11 -6.98 -3.25
N GLU A 134 -11.07 -8.02 -4.08
CA GLU A 134 -10.08 -9.10 -3.96
C GLU A 134 -8.64 -8.57 -4.13
N ILE A 135 -8.40 -7.68 -5.10
CA ILE A 135 -7.09 -7.05 -5.31
C ILE A 135 -6.67 -6.24 -4.07
N ARG A 136 -7.58 -5.46 -3.47
CA ARG A 136 -7.29 -4.68 -2.27
C ARG A 136 -7.04 -5.54 -1.03
N LEU A 137 -7.72 -6.69 -0.91
CA LEU A 137 -7.54 -7.61 0.21
C LEU A 137 -6.15 -8.26 0.24
N LYS A 138 -5.48 -8.40 -0.92
CA LYS A 138 -4.10 -8.92 -0.99
C LYS A 138 -3.05 -7.99 -0.38
N CYS A 139 -3.40 -6.74 -0.10
CA CYS A 139 -2.54 -5.72 0.49
C CYS A 139 -2.86 -5.39 1.95
N LYS A 140 -3.61 -6.25 2.65
CA LYS A 140 -3.90 -6.11 4.08
C LYS A 140 -2.71 -6.49 4.95
#